data_AF-A0A109W382-F1
#
_entry.id   AF-A0A109W382-F1
#
_cell.length_a   1.000
_cell.length_b   1.000
_cell.length_c   1.000
_cell.angle_alpha   90.00
_cell.angle_beta   90.00
_cell.angle_gamma   90.00
#
_symmetry.space_group_name_H-M   'P 1'
#
loop_
_entity.id
_entity.type
_entity.pdbx_description
1 polymer ?
#
loop_
_entity_poly.entity_id
_entity_poly.type
_entity_poly.pdbx_seq_one_letter_code
_entity_poly.pdbx_strand_id
1 'polypeptide(L)' 'MSVGQIAAEVGVAETTVRATCRQATQPPRRRRRFTTDDLRRAQQLHAQGRTYIEIGLELGFGRDTVKKHLATQM' A
#
# COMPACT_ATOMS: atom_id res chain seq x y z
N MET A 1 -3.18 -32.79 -5.30
CA MET A 1 -1.80 -32.80 -4.79
C MET A 1 -1.81 -32.15 -3.41
N SER A 2 -1.29 -32.82 -2.38
CA SER A 2 -1.28 -32.30 -0.99
C SER A 2 -0.01 -31.49 -0.69
N VAL A 3 -0.06 -30.63 0.34
CA VAL A 3 1.10 -29.83 0.78
C VAL A 3 2.28 -30.73 1.18
N GLY A 4 2.02 -31.84 1.86
CA GLY A 4 3.04 -32.81 2.27
C GLY A 4 3.71 -33.52 1.09
N GLN A 5 2.95 -33.82 0.02
CA GLN A 5 3.54 -34.40 -1.20
C GLN A 5 4.52 -33.42 -1.87
N ILE A 6 4.14 -32.14 -1.99
CA ILE A 6 4.99 -31.09 -2.56
C ILE A 6 6.24 -30.87 -1.68
N ALA A 7 6.06 -30.87 -0.36
CA ALA A 7 7.14 -30.72 0.60
C ALA A 7 8.19 -31.84 0.47
N ALA A 8 7.74 -33.10 0.35
CA ALA A 8 8.62 -34.25 0.19
C ALA A 8 9.33 -34.28 -1.17
N GLU A 9 8.61 -33.94 -2.25
CA GLU A 9 9.16 -33.91 -3.61
C GLU A 9 10.24 -32.83 -3.79
N VAL A 10 10.02 -31.64 -3.20
CA VAL A 10 10.93 -30.49 -3.33
C VAL A 10 11.98 -30.45 -2.20
N GLY A 11 11.82 -31.26 -1.15
CA GLY A 11 12.74 -31.30 -0.01
C GLY A 11 12.64 -30.07 0.91
N VAL A 12 11.45 -29.50 1.08
CA VAL A 12 11.20 -28.32 1.92
C VAL A 12 10.18 -28.61 3.01
N ALA A 13 10.15 -27.80 4.07
CA ALA A 13 9.11 -27.89 5.09
C ALA A 13 7.73 -27.50 4.52
N GLU A 14 6.65 -28.12 5.03
CA GLU A 14 5.27 -27.77 4.65
C GLU A 14 4.94 -26.29 4.87
N THR A 15 5.55 -25.65 5.88
CA THR A 15 5.38 -24.22 6.17
C THR A 15 5.88 -23.34 5.02
N THR A 16 6.99 -23.72 4.39
CA THR A 16 7.54 -23.05 3.21
C THR A 16 6.59 -23.17 2.02
N VAL A 17 6.05 -24.38 1.78
CA VAL A 17 5.07 -24.60 0.71
C VAL A 17 3.83 -23.70 0.93
N ARG A 18 3.28 -23.67 2.15
CA ARG A 18 2.13 -22.79 2.49
C ARG A 18 2.47 -21.31 2.33
N ALA A 19 3.66 -20.88 2.73
CA ALA A 19 4.11 -19.49 2.60
C ALA A 19 4.22 -19.07 1.13
N THR A 20 4.81 -19.92 0.28
CA THR A 20 4.94 -19.66 -1.15
C THR A 20 3.58 -19.65 -1.85
N CYS A 21 2.70 -20.62 -1.56
CA CYS A 21 1.33 -20.62 -2.08
C CYS A 21 0.57 -19.35 -1.64
N ARG A 22 0.75 -18.91 -0.39
CA ARG A 22 0.15 -17.66 0.11
C ARG A 22 0.71 -16.43 -0.60
N GLN A 23 2.01 -16.37 -0.88
CA GLN A 23 2.62 -15.27 -1.62
C GLN A 23 2.15 -15.23 -3.07
N ALA A 24 2.06 -16.38 -3.74
CA ALA A 24 1.59 -16.49 -5.12
C ALA A 24 0.11 -16.10 -5.27
N THR A 25 -0.70 -16.34 -4.24
CA THR A 25 -2.13 -16.00 -4.23
C THR A 25 -2.42 -14.63 -3.62
N GLN A 26 -1.50 -14.04 -2.86
CA GLN A 26 -1.67 -12.67 -2.37
C GLN A 26 -1.44 -11.69 -3.52
N PRO A 27 -2.43 -10.81 -3.82
CA PRO A 27 -2.17 -9.72 -4.74
C PRO A 27 -0.99 -8.90 -4.19
N PRO A 28 -0.10 -8.41 -5.06
CA PRO A 28 1.03 -7.59 -4.63
C PRO A 28 0.48 -6.47 -3.76
N ARG A 29 1.04 -6.31 -2.55
CA ARG A 29 0.65 -5.24 -1.61
C ARG A 29 0.97 -3.89 -2.25
N ARG A 30 0.10 -3.42 -3.13
CA ARG A 30 0.23 -2.13 -3.78
C ARG A 30 -0.06 -1.08 -2.71
N ARG A 31 0.97 -0.31 -2.36
CA ARG A 31 0.76 0.98 -1.69
C ARG A 31 -0.26 1.76 -2.53
N ARG A 32 -1.35 2.19 -1.90
CA ARG A 32 -2.39 3.01 -2.52
C ARG A 32 -1.70 4.19 -3.21
N ARG A 33 -2.03 4.45 -4.48
CA ARG A 33 -1.49 5.58 -5.22
C ARG A 33 -2.26 6.84 -4.83
N PHE A 34 -1.57 7.98 -4.86
CA PHE A 34 -2.21 9.29 -4.70
C PHE A 34 -3.02 9.58 -5.96
N THR A 35 -4.34 9.70 -5.82
CA THR A 35 -5.26 9.90 -6.95
C THR A 35 -5.62 11.38 -7.13
N THR A 36 -6.27 11.70 -8.26
CA THR A 36 -6.79 13.06 -8.50
C THR A 36 -7.87 13.45 -7.48
N ASP A 37 -8.65 12.50 -6.98
CA ASP A 37 -9.63 12.75 -5.91
C ASP A 37 -8.94 13.10 -4.59
N ASP A 38 -7.89 12.36 -4.24
CA ASP A 38 -7.05 12.67 -3.07
C ASP A 38 -6.41 14.05 -3.19
N LEU A 39 -6.01 14.46 -4.40
CA LEU A 39 -5.48 15.81 -4.64
C LEU A 39 -6.53 16.88 -4.38
N ARG A 40 -7.76 16.71 -4.91
CA ARG A 40 -8.84 17.67 -4.70
C ARG A 40 -9.19 17.81 -3.22
N ARG A 41 -9.28 16.68 -2.49
CA ARG A 41 -9.48 16.68 -1.04
C ARG A 41 -8.32 17.32 -0.30
N ALA A 42 -7.07 17.01 -0.65
CA ALA A 42 -5.90 17.60 -0.03
C ALA A 42 -5.85 19.13 -0.21
N GLN A 43 -6.20 19.64 -1.40
CA GLN A 43 -6.30 21.07 -1.67
C GLN A 43 -7.38 21.74 -0.82
N GLN A 44 -8.56 21.13 -0.72
CA GLN A 44 -9.65 21.65 0.09
C GLN A 44 -9.28 21.72 1.57
N LEU A 45 -8.67 20.66 2.12
CA LEU A 45 -8.21 20.64 3.51
C LEU A 45 -7.10 21.65 3.76
N HIS A 46 -6.15 21.79 2.82
CA HIS A 46 -5.09 22.78 2.92
C HIS A 46 -5.63 24.21 2.90
N ALA A 47 -6.64 24.48 2.05
CA ALA A 47 -7.33 25.77 2.02
C ALA A 47 -8.06 26.10 3.33
N GLN A 48 -8.45 25.09 4.11
CA GLN A 48 -9.01 25.24 5.46
C GLN A 48 -7.94 25.45 6.54
N GLY A 49 -6.65 25.51 6.17
CA GLY A 49 -5.54 25.71 7.11
C GLY A 49 -5.05 24.42 7.77
N ARG A 50 -5.47 23.24 7.31
CA ARG A 50 -4.97 21.96 7.83
C ARG A 50 -3.51 21.75 7.44
N THR A 51 -2.72 21.21 8.37
CA THR A 51 -1.31 20.91 8.14
C THR A 51 -1.14 19.70 7.21
N TYR A 52 0.00 19.59 6.52
CA TYR A 52 0.29 18.43 5.67
C TYR A 52 0.29 17.09 6.43
N ILE A 53 0.54 17.12 7.74
CA ILE A 53 0.49 15.93 8.59
C ILE A 53 -0.96 15.48 8.77
N GLU A 54 -1.86 16.40 9.16
CA GLU A 54 -3.29 16.11 9.34
C GLU A 54 -3.93 15.65 8.03
N ILE A 55 -3.63 16.32 6.91
CA ILE A 55 -4.13 15.94 5.59
C ILE A 55 -3.66 14.52 5.22
N GLY A 56 -2.39 14.21 5.47
CA GLY A 56 -1.84 12.88 5.23
C GLY A 56 -2.53 11.80 6.06
N LEU A 57 -2.76 12.08 7.35
CA LEU A 57 -3.47 11.17 8.24
C LEU A 57 -4.91 10.92 7.77
N GLU A 58 -5.61 11.97 7.32
CA GLU A 58 -6.99 11.88 6.85
C GLU A 58 -7.11 11.09 5.54
N LEU A 59 -6.12 11.22 4.64
CA LEU A 59 -6.12 10.56 3.32
C LEU A 59 -5.37 9.21 3.30
N GLY A 60 -4.69 8.84 4.38
CA GLY A 60 -3.87 7.62 4.47
C GLY A 60 -2.53 7.71 3.73
N PHE A 61 -1.94 8.90 3.65
CA PHE A 61 -0.63 9.15 3.03
C PHE A 61 0.37 9.78 4.00
N GLY A 62 1.66 9.58 3.74
CA GLY A 62 2.71 10.29 4.47
C GLY A 62 2.74 11.79 4.15
N ARG A 63 3.19 12.59 5.12
CA ARG A 63 3.35 14.06 4.98
C ARG A 63 4.07 14.46 3.68
N ASP A 64 5.18 13.80 3.38
CA ASP A 64 6.00 14.13 2.21
C ASP A 64 5.32 13.77 0.89
N THR A 65 4.46 12.74 0.89
CA THR A 65 3.61 12.42 -0.26
C THR A 65 2.63 13.55 -0.52
N VAL A 66 1.95 14.04 0.51
CA VAL A 66 1.00 15.16 0.38
C VAL A 66 1.71 16.42 -0.10
N LYS A 67 2.84 16.78 0.52
CA LYS A 67 3.66 17.94 0.11
C LYS A 67 4.07 17.85 -1.36
N LYS A 68 4.58 16.71 -1.81
CA LYS A 68 4.98 16.51 -3.21
C LYS A 68 3.83 16.75 -4.17
N HIS A 69 2.65 16.19 -3.91
CA HIS A 69 1.52 16.31 -4.84
C HIS A 69 0.89 17.70 -4.82
N LEU A 70 0.84 18.38 -3.68
CA LEU A 70 0.35 19.76 -3.60
C LEU A 70 1.33 20.75 -4.24
N ALA A 71 2.65 20.55 -4.09
CA ALA A 71 3.66 21.43 -4.67
C ALA A 71 3.86 21.24 -6.18
N THR A 72 3.47 20.09 -6.75
CA THR A 72 3.61 19.82 -8.20
C THR A 72 2.51 20.50 -9.03
N GLN A 73 1.46 21.03 -8.39
CA GLN A 73 0.29 21.65 -9.04
C GLN A 73 0.19 23.17 -8.78
N MET A 74 1.20 23.76 -8.12
CA MET A 74 1.41 25.22 -8.10
C MET A 74 2.34 25.60 -9.25
#